data_AF-A0A941GXN7-F1
#
_entry.id   AF-A0A941GXN7-F1
#
_cell.length_a   1.000
_cell.length_b   1.000
_cell.length_c   1.000
_cell.angle_alpha   90.00
_cell.angle_beta   90.00
_cell.angle_gamma   90.00
#
_symmetry.space_group_name_H-M   'P 1'
#
loop_
_entity.id
_entity.type
_entity.pdbx_description
1 polymer ?
#
loop_
_entity_poly.entity_id
_entity_poly.type
_entity_poly.pdbx_seq_one_letter_code
_entity_poly.pdbx_strand_id
1 'polypeptide(L)' 'MYRTELIKVRIDAELKANAEAIFEDLGLTTTEAILLFYKQVELNHGMPFPVKILHHDTEEILEEPEVR' A
#
# COMPACT_ATOMS: atom_id res chain seq x y z
N MET A 1 -12.04 -25.64 -10.00
CA MET A 1 -10.80 -25.17 -10.66
C MET A 1 -10.61 -23.71 -10.26
N TYR A 2 -9.51 -23.36 -9.60
CA TYR A 2 -9.24 -21.96 -9.26
C TYR A 2 -8.78 -21.23 -10.53
N ARG A 3 -9.46 -20.14 -10.89
CA ARG A 3 -9.05 -19.32 -12.04
C ARG A 3 -7.98 -18.34 -11.57
N THR A 4 -6.78 -18.48 -12.10
CA THR A 4 -5.69 -17.53 -11.89
C THR A 4 -5.63 -16.57 -13.05
N GLU A 5 -5.53 -15.28 -12.76
CA GLU A 5 -5.36 -14.21 -13.75
C GLU A 5 -3.96 -13.59 -13.59
N LEU A 6 -3.32 -13.20 -14.70
CA LEU A 6 -2.01 -12.57 -14.68
C LEU A 6 -2.13 -11.05 -14.57
N ILE A 7 -1.45 -10.46 -13.60
CA ILE A 7 -1.34 -9.00 -13.45
C ILE A 7 -0.07 -8.53 -14.15
N LYS A 8 -0.22 -7.62 -15.13
CA LYS A 8 0.90 -6.98 -15.85
C LYS A 8 0.78 -5.46 -15.73
N VAL A 9 1.76 -4.83 -15.09
CA VAL A 9 1.78 -3.38 -14.86
C VAL A 9 3.17 -2.84 -15.20
N ARG A 10 3.22 -1.62 -15.75
CA ARG A 10 4.47 -0.87 -15.90
C ARG A 10 4.76 -0.14 -14.60
N ILE A 11 5.95 -0.33 -14.06
CA ILE A 11 6.43 0.31 -12.84
C ILE A 11 7.78 0.97 -13.15
N ASP A 12 8.03 2.09 -12.50
CA ASP A 12 9.35 2.70 -12.51
C ASP A 12 10.40 1.74 -11.90
N ALA A 13 11.60 1.70 -12.48
CA ALA A 13 12.62 0.73 -12.09
C ALA A 13 13.17 0.99 -10.69
N GLU A 14 13.32 2.26 -10.31
CA GLU A 14 13.81 2.66 -8.99
C GLU A 14 12.75 2.37 -7.93
N LEU A 15 11.48 2.71 -8.21
CA LEU A 15 10.36 2.38 -7.33
C LEU A 15 10.27 0.87 -7.07
N LYS A 16 10.44 0.05 -8.12
CA LYS A 16 10.46 -1.42 -8.01
C LYS A 16 11.59 -1.90 -7.10
N ALA A 17 12.82 -1.46 -7.35
CA ALA A 17 13.98 -1.89 -6.60
C ALA A 17 13.86 -1.52 -5.11
N ASN A 18 13.41 -0.30 -4.82
CA ASN A 18 13.22 0.17 -3.44
C ASN A 18 12.14 -0.64 -2.70
N ALA A 19 11.01 -0.91 -3.37
CA ALA A 19 9.94 -1.72 -2.76
C ALA A 19 10.38 -3.17 -2.53
N GLU A 20 11.12 -3.77 -3.47
CA GLU A 20 11.62 -5.14 -3.35
C GLU A 20 12.59 -5.30 -2.18
N ALA A 21 13.50 -4.33 -1.95
CA ALA A 21 14.38 -4.34 -0.78
C ALA A 21 13.59 -4.33 0.54
N ILE A 22 12.53 -3.52 0.62
CA ILE A 22 11.65 -3.50 1.81
C ILE A 22 10.91 -4.83 1.98
N PHE A 23 10.44 -5.44 0.89
CA PHE A 23 9.79 -6.74 0.96
C PHE A 23 10.76 -7.83 1.42
N GLU A 24 12.00 -7.82 0.95
CA GLU A 24 13.05 -8.75 1.39
C GLU A 24 13.33 -8.62 2.88
N ASP A 25 13.43 -7.39 3.41
CA ASP A 25 13.61 -7.14 4.84
C ASP A 25 12.43 -7.67 5.67
N LEU A 26 11.22 -7.69 5.09
CA LEU A 26 10.01 -8.27 5.68
C LEU A 26 9.87 -9.78 5.45
N GLY A 27 10.80 -10.41 4.71
CA GLY A 27 10.74 -11.83 4.35
C GLY A 27 9.63 -12.17 3.34
N LEU A 28 9.22 -11.21 2.52
CA LEU A 28 8.14 -11.33 1.54
C LEU A 28 8.68 -11.27 0.11
N THR A 29 8.09 -12.06 -0.77
CA THR A 29 8.25 -11.86 -2.22
C THR A 29 7.33 -10.74 -2.72
N THR A 30 7.67 -10.13 -3.86
CA THR A 30 6.82 -9.17 -4.56
C THR A 30 5.41 -9.71 -4.80
N THR A 31 5.30 -10.99 -5.16
CA THR A 31 4.01 -11.66 -5.40
C THR A 31 3.17 -11.74 -4.12
N GLU A 32 3.77 -12.13 -2.99
CA GLU A 32 3.07 -12.20 -1.71
C GLU A 32 2.62 -10.82 -1.25
N ALA A 33 3.47 -9.80 -1.37
CA ALA A 33 3.12 -8.43 -1.04
C ALA A 33 1.92 -7.91 -1.87
N ILE A 34 1.91 -8.19 -3.18
CA ILE A 34 0.78 -7.84 -4.07
C ILE A 34 -0.49 -8.60 -3.65
N LEU A 35 -0.40 -9.90 -3.36
CA LEU A 35 -1.56 -10.68 -2.91
C LEU A 35 -2.12 -10.17 -1.58
N LEU A 36 -1.26 -9.81 -0.63
CA LEU A 36 -1.65 -9.19 0.64
C LEU A 36 -2.37 -7.86 0.41
N PHE A 37 -1.87 -7.02 -0.51
CA PHE A 37 -2.53 -5.78 -0.89
C PHE A 37 -3.97 -6.03 -1.38
N TYR A 38 -4.17 -6.96 -2.32
CA TYR A 38 -5.52 -7.31 -2.80
C TYR A 38 -6.40 -7.87 -1.69
N LYS A 39 -5.84 -8.67 -0.78
CA LYS A 39 -6.60 -9.23 0.34
C LYS A 39 -7.06 -8.14 1.31
N GLN A 40 -6.21 -7.15 1.56
CA GLN A 40 -6.58 -6.00 2.39
C GLN A 40 -7.65 -5.14 1.72
N VAL A 41 -7.58 -4.95 0.39
CA VAL A 41 -8.63 -4.24 -0.35
C VAL A 41 -9.98 -4.96 -0.24
N GLU A 42 -9.98 -6.28 -0.43
CA GLU A 42 -11.18 -7.12 -0.30
C GLU A 42 -11.77 -7.05 1.13
N LEU A 43 -10.92 -7.19 2.15
CA LEU A 43 -11.35 -7.29 3.55
C LEU A 43 -11.89 -5.96 4.09
N ASN A 44 -11.31 -4.83 3.68
CA ASN A 44 -11.70 -3.51 4.17
C ASN A 44 -12.74 -2.81 3.27
N HIS A 45 -13.12 -3.41 2.13
CA HIS A 45 -13.96 -2.76 1.10
C HIS A 45 -13.45 -1.35 0.73
N GLY A 46 -12.14 -1.18 0.68
CA GLY A 46 -11.50 0.13 0.57
C GLY A 46 -10.00 0.02 0.35
N MET A 47 -9.31 1.16 0.33
CA MET A 47 -7.86 1.17 0.19
C MET A 47 -7.18 0.71 1.49
N PRO A 48 -6.09 -0.07 1.41
CA PRO A 48 -5.43 -0.67 2.58
C PRO A 48 -4.55 0.35 3.33
N PHE A 49 -4.64 1.62 2.96
CA PHE A 49 -4.00 2.75 3.59
C PHE A 49 -4.92 3.97 3.50
N PRO A 50 -4.78 4.96 4.40
CA PRO A 50 -5.56 6.19 4.34
C PRO A 50 -5.30 6.93 3.03
N VAL A 51 -6.35 7.14 2.22
CA VAL A 51 -6.27 7.99 1.03
C VAL A 51 -6.57 9.42 1.45
N LYS A 52 -5.56 10.29 1.44
CA LYS A 52 -5.70 11.71 1.71
C LYS A 52 -5.25 12.48 0.48
N ILE A 53 -6.06 13.45 0.04
CA ILE A 53 -5.60 14.48 -0.88
C ILE A 53 -4.86 15.49 -0.02
N LEU A 54 -3.53 15.48 -0.08
CA LEU A 54 -2.72 16.51 0.55
C LEU A 54 -2.89 17.77 -0.29
N HIS A 55 -3.77 18.67 0.15
CA HIS A 55 -3.66 20.06 -0.28
C HIS A 55 -2.34 20.57 0.30
N HIS A 56 -1.54 21.23 -0.54
CA HIS A 56 -0.21 21.75 -0.20
C HIS A 56 -0.22 22.68 1.04
N ASP A 57 -1.40 23.09 1.51
CA ASP A 57 -1.57 24.00 2.63
C ASP A 57 -1.89 23.30 3.97
N THR A 58 -1.91 21.96 4.03
CA THR A 58 -2.21 21.23 5.29
C THR A 58 -0.93 20.88 6.05
N GLU A 59 -0.18 21.90 6.48
CA GLU A 59 0.83 21.75 7.56
C GLU A 59 0.23 21.92 8.96
N GLU A 60 -1.07 22.21 9.09
CA GLU A 60 -1.63 22.69 10.35
C GLU A 60 -2.91 21.94 10.76
N ILE A 61 -2.83 20.62 10.96
CA ILE A 61 -3.81 19.91 11.82
C ILE A 61 -3.13 18.77 12.58
N LEU A 62 -2.21 19.14 13.46
CA LEU A 62 -1.88 18.36 14.65
C LEU A 62 -2.46 19.12 15.85
N GLU A 63 -3.78 19.23 15.92
CA GLU A 63 -4.41 19.50 17.21
C GLU A 63 -4.50 18.16 17.96
N GLU A 64 -3.74 18.09 19.05
CA GLU A 64 -3.75 17.01 20.02
C GLU A 64 -5.20 16.75 20.47
N PRO A 65 -5.62 15.48 20.66
CA PRO A 65 -6.92 15.24 21.27
C PRO A 65 -6.86 15.70 22.73
N GLU A 66 -7.58 16.78 23.07
CA GLU A 66 -7.89 17.11 24.45
C GLU A 66 -8.53 15.89 25.13
N VAL A 67 -7.81 15.33 26.10
CA VAL A 67 -8.36 14.35 27.04
C VAL A 67 -9.30 15.10 27.97
N ARG A 68 -10.58 14.74 27.96
CA ARG A 68 -11.52 15.15 29.01
C ARG A 68 -12.11 13.94 29.70
#